data_AF-A0AAN5H0D1-F1
#
_entry.id   AF-A0AAN5H0D1-F1
#
_cell.length_a   1.000
_cell.length_b   1.000
_cell.length_c   1.000
_cell.angle_alpha   90.00
_cell.angle_beta   90.00
_cell.angle_gamma   90.00
#
_symmetry.space_group_name_H-M   'P 1'
#
loop_
_entity.id
_entity.type
_entity.pdbx_description
1 polymer ?
#
loop_
_entity_poly.entity_id
_entity_poly.type
_entity_poly.pdbx_seq_one_letter_code
_entity_poly.pdbx_strand_id
1 'polypeptide(L)' 'NDTAIAGHAIATGAILVTNNVREFERVPGLVLEDWAG' A
#
# COMPACT_ATOMS: atom_id res chain seq x y z
N ASN A 1 11.67 2.75 3.52
CA ASN A 1 10.76 2.53 4.69
C ASN A 1 9.47 1.84 4.23
N ASP A 2 9.24 1.84 2.92
CA ASP A 2 7.99 1.57 2.22
C ASP A 2 7.62 0.08 2.23
N THR A 3 8.62 -0.80 2.17
CA THR A 3 8.43 -2.25 2.31
C THR A 3 7.87 -2.65 3.68
N ALA A 4 8.23 -1.94 4.75
CA ALA A 4 7.74 -2.23 6.10
C ALA A 4 6.26 -1.83 6.25
N ILE A 5 5.87 -0.69 5.67
CA ILE A 5 4.48 -0.20 5.65
C ILE A 5 3.59 -1.15 4.82
N ALA A 6 4.07 -1.55 3.63
CA ALA A 6 3.39 -2.52 2.79
C ALA A 6 3.24 -3.89 3.49
N GLY A 7 4.31 -4.38 4.12
CA GLY A 7 4.28 -5.64 4.87
C GLY A 7 3.32 -5.61 6.04
N HIS A 8 3.26 -4.48 6.76
CA HIS A 8 2.28 -4.29 7.84
C HIS A 8 0.85 -4.30 7.30
N ALA A 9 0.56 -3.53 6.24
CA ALA A 9 -0.76 -3.47 5.63
C ALA A 9 -1.25 -4.84 5.14
N ILE A 10 -0.37 -5.64 4.54
CA ILE A 10 -0.68 -7.02 4.13
C ILE A 10 -0.96 -7.90 5.36
N ALA A 11 -0.11 -7.84 6.39
CA ALA A 11 -0.26 -8.66 7.59
C ALA A 11 -1.54 -8.33 8.37
N THR A 12 -1.99 -7.08 8.34
CA THR A 12 -3.22 -6.64 9.02
C THR A 12 -4.46 -6.70 8.11
N GLY A 13 -4.31 -7.03 6.82
CA GLY A 13 -5.40 -6.97 5.84
C GLY A 13 -5.96 -5.55 5.64
N ALA A 14 -5.13 -4.53 5.84
CA ALA A 14 -5.51 -3.13 5.75
C ALA A 14 -5.30 -2.57 4.35
N ILE A 15 -6.09 -1.55 4.00
CA ILE A 15 -5.92 -0.77 2.77
C ILE A 15 -4.82 0.27 3.02
N LEU A 16 -3.79 0.26 2.19
CA LEU A 16 -2.75 1.28 2.23
C LEU A 16 -3.18 2.49 1.40
N VAL A 17 -3.54 3.57 2.09
CA VAL A 17 -3.85 4.86 1.46
C VAL A 17 -2.53 5.59 1.19
N THR A 18 -2.24 5.93 -0.07
CA THR A 18 -0.99 6.60 -0.46
C THR A 18 -1.18 7.49 -1.68
N ASN A 19 -0.44 8.59 -1.76
CA ASN A 19 -0.37 9.46 -2.96
C ASN A 19 0.66 8.96 -3.99
N ASN A 20 1.44 7.93 -3.65
CA ASN A 20 2.45 7.32 -4.50
C ASN A 20 2.05 5.89 -4.91
N VAL A 21 0.83 5.72 -5.41
CA VAL A 21 0.26 4.40 -5.76
C VAL A 21 1.20 3.59 -6.66
N ARG A 22 1.84 4.23 -7.65
CA ARG A 22 2.81 3.59 -8.57
C ARG A 22 3.98 2.88 -7.88
N GLU A 23 4.41 3.39 -6.73
CA GLU A 23 5.53 2.80 -5.98
C GLU A 23 5.11 1.49 -5.29
N PHE A 24 3.84 1.41 -4.90
CA PHE A 24 3.29 0.31 -4.12
C PHE A 24 2.54 -0.72 -4.98
N GLU A 25 2.11 -0.36 -6.20
CA GLU A 25 1.49 -1.28 -7.17
C GLU A 25 2.35 -2.50 -7.50
N ARG A 26 3.67 -2.39 -7.35
CA ARG A 26 4.60 -3.51 -7.55
C ARG A 26 4.55 -4.57 -6.44
N VAL A 27 3.83 -4.34 -5.34
CA VAL A 27 3.75 -5.27 -4.20
C VAL A 27 2.52 -6.17 -4.37
N PRO A 28 2.72 -7.47 -4.67
CA PRO A 28 1.60 -8.39 -4.86
C PRO A 28 0.80 -8.57 -3.56
N GLY A 29 -0.53 -8.49 -3.66
CA GLY A 29 -1.44 -8.68 -2.51
C GLY A 29 -1.63 -7.46 -1.62
N LEU A 30 -1.01 -6.31 -1.96
CA LEU A 30 -1.24 -5.06 -1.26
C LEU A 30 -2.48 -4.36 -1.84
N VAL A 31 -3.44 -4.01 -0.99
CA VAL A 31 -4.64 -3.25 -1.38
C VAL A 31 -4.32 -1.76 -1.23
N LEU A 32 -4.49 -1.00 -2.31
CA LEU A 32 -4.11 0.42 -2.38
C LEU A 32 -5.33 1.31 -2.64
N GLU A 33 -5.31 2.49 -2.05
CA GLU A 33 -6.29 3.55 -2.29
C GLU A 33 -5.54 4.87 -2.49
N ASP A 34 -5.89 5.62 -3.54
CA ASP A 34 -5.32 6.94 -3.81
C ASP A 34 -6.03 7.99 -2.94
N TRP A 35 -5.25 8.81 -2.25
CA TRP A 35 -5.79 9.88 -1.41
C TRP A 35 -6.37 11.05 -2.24
N ALA A 36 -6.06 11.13 -3.54
CA ALA A 36 -6.45 12.24 -4.42
C ALA A 36 -7.71 11.96 -5.27
N GLY A 37 -8.78 11.46 -4.66
CA GLY A 37 -10.12 11.47 -5.27
C GLY A 37 -10.64 12.89 -5.54
#